data_AF-A0A7Y6Z5G7-F1
#
_entry.id   AF-A0A7Y6Z5G7-F1
#
_cell.length_a   1.000
_cell.length_b   1.000
_cell.length_c   1.000
_cell.angle_alpha   90.00
_cell.angle_beta   90.00
_cell.angle_gamma   90.00
#
_symmetry.space_group_name_H-M   'P 1'
#
loop_
_entity.id
_entity.type
_entity.pdbx_description
1 polymer ?
#
loop_
_entity_poly.entity_id
_entity_poly.type
_entity_poly.pdbx_seq_one_letter_code
_entity_poly.pdbx_strand_id
1 'polypeptide(L)' 'MSVGGEIWDAESAKVLKIGDRVQVRGIDGLRLTVSPVTEPAKAAIKS' A
#
# COMPACT_ATOMS: atom_id res chain seq x y z
N MET A 1 5.90 5.73 6.53
CA MET A 1 5.87 4.93 5.27
C MET A 1 6.74 5.62 4.23
N SER A 2 7.41 4.89 3.30
CA SER A 2 8.25 5.52 2.27
C SER A 2 7.54 5.58 0.91
N VAL A 3 7.43 6.77 0.32
CA VAL A 3 6.89 7.01 -1.04
C VAL A 3 7.85 7.96 -1.76
N GLY A 4 8.38 7.56 -2.92
CA GLY A 4 9.30 8.40 -3.69
C GLY A 4 10.62 8.76 -2.98
N GLY A 5 10.98 8.04 -1.92
CA GLY A 5 12.16 8.34 -1.09
C GLY A 5 11.89 9.25 0.11
N GLU A 6 10.65 9.73 0.27
CA GLU A 6 10.23 10.56 1.39
C GLU A 6 9.41 9.76 2.42
N ILE A 7 9.50 10.16 3.69
CA ILE A 7 8.75 9.54 4.79
C ILE A 7 7.44 10.30 4.99
N TRP A 8 6.33 9.58 4.85
CA TRP A 8 4.97 10.09 5.02
C TRP A 8 4.24 9.38 6.17
N ASP A 9 3.37 10.14 6.83
CA ASP A 9 2.32 9.61 7.68
C ASP A 9 1.22 8.99 6.84
N ALA A 10 0.71 7.83 7.26
CA ALA A 10 -0.30 7.10 6.53
C ALA A 10 -1.25 6.36 7.45
N GLU A 11 -2.49 6.21 7.01
CA GLU A 11 -3.55 5.46 7.68
C GLU A 11 -4.07 4.34 6.76
N SER A 12 -4.35 3.19 7.36
CA SER A 12 -4.95 2.05 6.66
C SER A 12 -6.06 1.44 7.50
N ALA A 13 -7.14 1.04 6.85
CA ALA A 13 -8.23 0.30 7.48
C ALA A 13 -7.86 -1.16 7.81
N LYS A 14 -6.67 -1.63 7.38
CA LYS A 14 -6.16 -2.98 7.64
C LYS A 14 -4.84 -2.91 8.41
N VAL A 15 -4.57 -3.93 9.19
CA VAL A 15 -3.25 -4.10 9.83
C VAL A 15 -2.21 -4.33 8.74
N LEU A 16 -1.16 -3.51 8.77
CA LEU A 16 0.00 -3.61 7.88
C LEU A 16 1.23 -4.01 8.69
N LYS A 17 2.16 -4.71 8.05
CA LYS A 17 3.48 -5.02 8.61
C LYS A 17 4.54 -4.14 7.95
N ILE A 18 5.66 -3.95 8.65
CA ILE A 18 6.83 -3.28 8.09
C ILE A 18 7.31 -4.07 6.87
N GLY A 19 7.43 -3.38 5.74
CA GLY A 19 7.83 -3.98 4.46
C GLY A 19 6.66 -4.32 3.53
N ASP A 20 5.41 -4.29 4.01
CA ASP A 20 4.25 -4.50 3.14
C ASP A 20 4.16 -3.40 2.08
N ARG A 21 3.96 -3.81 0.82
CA ARG A 21 3.64 -2.88 -0.26
C ARG A 21 2.18 -2.51 -0.19
N VAL A 22 1.91 -1.21 -0.24
CA VAL A 22 0.55 -0.66 -0.20
C VAL A 22 0.35 0.34 -1.34
N GLN A 23 -0.90 0.50 -1.74
CA GLN A 23 -1.32 1.45 -2.75
C GLN A 23 -1.93 2.67 -2.07
N VAL A 24 -1.49 3.86 -2.48
CA VAL A 24 -2.11 5.14 -2.07
C VAL A 24 -3.50 5.24 -2.70
N ARG A 25 -4.50 5.52 -1.88
CA ARG A 25 -5.91 5.69 -2.27
C ARG A 25 -6.35 7.14 -2.26
N GLY A 26 -5.76 7.95 -1.40
CA GLY A 26 -6.11 9.35 -1.25
C GLY A 26 -5.15 10.08 -0.32
N ILE A 27 -5.35 11.37 -0.19
CA ILE A 27 -4.55 12.29 0.62
C ILE A 27 -5.52 13.11 1.47
N ASP A 28 -5.26 13.16 2.78
CA ASP A 28 -5.96 14.00 3.74
C ASP A 28 -4.93 14.91 4.44
N GLY A 29 -4.81 16.14 3.95
CA GLY A 29 -3.76 17.06 4.38
C GLY A 29 -2.37 16.48 4.15
N LEU A 30 -1.64 16.21 5.23
CA LEU A 30 -0.29 15.62 5.21
C LEU A 30 -0.28 14.09 5.44
N ARG A 31 -1.46 13.47 5.57
CA ARG A 31 -1.61 12.04 5.82
C ARG A 31 -2.13 11.32 4.58
N LEU A 32 -1.51 10.19 4.23
CA LEU A 32 -1.95 9.34 3.12
C LEU A 32 -2.98 8.31 3.58
N THR A 33 -4.01 8.06 2.79
CA THR A 33 -4.87 6.88 2.97
C THR A 33 -4.36 5.75 2.08
N VAL A 34 -4.08 4.58 2.66
CA VAL A 34 -3.46 3.45 1.94
C VAL A 34 -4.19 2.12 2.15
N SER A 35 -4.08 1.23 1.16
CA SER A 35 -4.60 -0.14 1.24
C SER A 35 -3.55 -1.15 0.78
N PRO A 36 -3.53 -2.39 1.30
CA PRO A 36 -2.66 -3.45 0.79
C PRO A 36 -2.79 -3.59 -0.73
N VAL A 37 -1.66 -3.78 -1.41
CA VAL A 37 -1.70 -4.27 -2.79
C VAL A 37 -2.08 -5.74 -2.71
N THR A 38 -3.31 -6.08 -3.09
CA THR A 38 -3.61 -7.48 -3.44
C THR A 38 -2.76 -7.81 -4.65
N GLU A 39 -1.73 -8.64 -4.48
CA GLU A 39 -1.05 -9.22 -5.61
C GLU A 39 -2.11 -9.85 -6.52
N PRO A 40 -2.11 -9.57 -7.84
CA PRO A 40 -2.97 -10.33 -8.74
C PRO A 40 -2.60 -11.79 -8.54
N ALA A 41 -3.58 -12.62 -8.18
CA ALA A 41 -3.40 -14.06 -8.06
C ALA A 41 -2.66 -14.52 -9.30
N LYS A 42 -1.41 -14.94 -9.12
CA LYS A 42 -0.47 -15.32 -10.18
C LYS A 42 -1.24 -16.12 -11.20
N ALA A 43 -1.48 -15.52 -12.38
CA ALA A 43 -2.30 -16.14 -13.42
C ALA A 43 -1.78 -17.57 -13.58
N ALA A 44 -2.63 -18.55 -13.28
CA ALA A 44 -2.29 -19.95 -13.48
C ALA A 44 -2.12 -20.14 -14.98
N ILE A 45 -0.89 -19.99 -15.46
CA ILE A 45 -0.50 -20.34 -16.82
C ILE A 45 -0.65 -21.86 -16.85
N LYS A 46 -1.82 -22.33 -17.32
CA LYS A 46 -2.03 -23.74 -17.65
C LYS A 46 -1.10 -24.06 -18.81
N SER A 47 -0.32 -25.12 -18.59
CA SER A 47 0.59 -25.82 -19.49
C SER A 47 -0.05 -26.22 -20.82
#